data_AF-A0A0F9WSN8-F1
#
_entry.id   AF-A0A0F9WSN8-F1
#
_cell.length_a   1.000
_cell.length_b   1.000
_cell.length_c   1.000
_cell.angle_alpha   90.00
_cell.angle_beta   90.00
_cell.angle_gamma   90.00
#
_symmetry.space_group_name_H-M   'P 1'
#
loop_
_entity.id
_entity.type
_entity.pdbx_description
1 polymer ?
#
loop_
_entity_poly.entity_id
_entity_poly.type
_entity_poly.pdbx_seq_one_letter_code
_entity_poly.pdbx_strand_id
1 'polypeptide(L)'
;MYRQKLLIAVTMLGVLAGGAIAADTFGVGPNAFTIDFVSISGDASSANGTGIGGGATGFVDPGDYRIGVHEISNDQWTKFVNIFGAPTGFPISAYNTATAGAANLPGMSVSPFEAFQFVNWLNASAGYTDAYKFVETTPGDPLTLTFDVWTPAEAAGGTNLFRNAGAKYFVPTEDEWVKAAYWNSADPSNLQTYASVGDVVPVQFVDSQYGSFGAGLWDVGSGTQELNGTYDMMGNAKEFTESPGSRDGVYNPDGPYGVGVRGGAYSSGLASLSVTGRNIQPKYNEQWNTGFRVASIFIEDLGPPGDFDDDGDVDADDVDMLCDNIGGDPAIYDVDEDGDVDEDDMIVLIGTLVEWDNGVDNGVGTRRGDFNLDGFVDGTDLALMKTAFGQPLMDYADGNANCDAFVDGTDLAILKTNFGFIAPTGGAVPEPVTIGLLSIGGLAMLRRRRSIRK
;
A
#
# COMPACT_ATOMS: atom_id res chain seq x y z
N MET A 1 44.45 39.78 -2.87
CA MET A 1 43.55 39.14 -1.88
C MET A 1 42.13 39.25 -2.42
N TYR A 2 41.75 38.33 -3.30
CA TYR A 2 40.38 38.16 -3.80
C TYR A 2 40.20 36.66 -4.01
N ARG A 3 39.29 36.06 -3.24
CA ARG A 3 38.98 34.63 -3.25
C ARG A 3 38.35 34.27 -4.61
N GLN A 4 38.99 33.37 -5.35
CA GLN A 4 38.40 32.68 -6.50
C GLN A 4 37.23 31.83 -6.01
N LYS A 5 36.04 32.07 -6.57
CA LYS A 5 34.90 31.16 -6.49
C LYS A 5 35.26 29.92 -7.31
N LEU A 6 35.37 28.79 -6.62
CA LEU A 6 35.53 27.47 -7.22
C LEU A 6 34.18 27.10 -7.85
N LEU A 7 34.09 27.11 -9.19
CA LEU A 7 33.05 26.38 -9.89
C LEU A 7 33.33 24.89 -9.68
N ILE A 8 32.53 24.24 -8.84
CA ILE A 8 32.47 22.78 -8.83
C ILE A 8 31.55 22.40 -9.99
N ALA A 9 32.15 21.86 -11.05
CA ALA A 9 31.44 21.14 -12.09
C ALA A 9 30.84 19.88 -11.45
N VAL A 10 29.54 19.89 -11.18
CA VAL A 10 28.79 18.68 -10.88
C VAL A 10 28.81 17.84 -12.14
N THR A 11 29.57 16.76 -12.09
CA THR A 11 29.57 15.73 -13.12
C THR A 11 28.23 15.03 -12.98
N MET A 12 27.40 15.04 -14.02
CA MET A 12 26.20 14.21 -14.09
C MET A 12 26.63 12.75 -13.87
N LEU A 13 26.42 12.24 -12.66
CA LEU A 13 26.26 10.82 -12.41
C LEU A 13 24.89 10.46 -12.98
N GLY A 14 24.84 9.41 -13.81
CA GLY A 14 23.61 8.92 -14.41
C GLY A 14 22.55 8.71 -13.33
N VAL A 15 21.40 9.34 -13.52
CA VAL A 15 20.20 9.13 -12.72
C VAL A 15 19.82 7.66 -12.88
N LEU A 16 20.05 6.87 -11.82
CA LEU A 16 19.32 5.62 -11.61
C LEU A 16 17.85 6.04 -11.45
N ALA A 17 17.05 5.85 -12.49
CA ALA A 17 15.59 6.05 -12.43
C ALA A 17 14.93 4.88 -11.68
N GLY A 18 15.34 4.64 -10.44
CA GLY A 18 14.61 3.81 -9.49
C GLY A 18 13.65 4.69 -8.70
N GLY A 19 12.38 4.30 -8.59
CA GLY A 19 11.44 4.96 -7.69
C GLY A 19 11.93 4.90 -6.24
N ALA A 20 11.43 5.80 -5.39
CA ALA A 20 11.71 5.74 -3.95
C ALA A 20 11.33 4.35 -3.42
N ILE A 21 12.22 3.76 -2.61
CA ILE A 21 11.94 2.50 -1.93
C ILE A 21 11.33 2.83 -0.57
N ALA A 22 10.12 2.35 -0.31
CA ALA A 22 9.42 2.48 0.95
C ALA A 22 9.00 1.10 1.44
N ALA A 23 9.19 0.83 2.73
CA ALA A 23 8.92 -0.47 3.33
C ALA A 23 7.66 -0.42 4.19
N ASP A 24 6.73 -1.32 3.93
CA ASP A 24 5.55 -1.48 4.78
C ASP A 24 5.79 -2.64 5.77
N THR A 25 5.43 -2.45 7.03
CA THR A 25 5.69 -3.41 8.11
C THR A 25 4.44 -4.22 8.45
N PHE A 26 4.61 -5.54 8.62
CA PHE A 26 3.54 -6.48 8.95
C PHE A 26 3.94 -7.41 10.09
N GLY A 27 2.92 -8.03 10.70
CA GLY A 27 3.10 -8.97 11.79
C GLY A 27 3.50 -8.30 13.10
N VAL A 28 3.78 -9.10 14.11
CA VAL A 28 4.09 -8.63 15.47
C VAL A 28 5.18 -9.47 16.12
N GLY A 29 5.96 -8.84 17.01
CA GLY A 29 6.99 -9.51 17.80
C GLY A 29 7.99 -10.29 16.93
N PRO A 30 8.30 -11.57 17.23
CA PRO A 30 9.27 -12.35 16.47
C PRO A 30 8.82 -12.68 15.04
N ASN A 31 7.54 -12.48 14.72
CA ASN A 31 6.97 -12.71 13.39
C ASN A 31 6.74 -11.39 12.64
N ALA A 32 7.35 -10.28 13.07
CA ALA A 32 7.34 -9.04 12.32
C ALA A 32 8.27 -9.14 11.08
N PHE A 33 7.86 -8.53 9.98
CA PHE A 33 8.65 -8.43 8.75
C PHE A 33 8.24 -7.20 7.94
N THR A 34 9.10 -6.79 7.01
CA THR A 34 8.80 -5.73 6.05
C THR A 34 8.60 -6.31 4.66
N ILE A 35 7.85 -5.59 3.81
CA ILE A 35 7.88 -5.74 2.36
C ILE A 35 8.38 -4.40 1.81
N ASP A 36 9.54 -4.43 1.17
CA ASP A 36 10.07 -3.24 0.49
C ASP A 36 9.36 -3.08 -0.86
N PHE A 37 8.85 -1.88 -1.12
CA PHE A 37 8.16 -1.52 -2.35
C PHE A 37 8.92 -0.44 -3.11
N VAL A 38 8.92 -0.53 -4.43
CA VAL A 38 9.35 0.55 -5.33
C VAL A 38 8.12 1.20 -5.94
N SER A 39 8.17 2.52 -6.12
CA SER A 39 7.16 3.23 -6.90
C SER A 39 7.33 2.99 -8.40
N ILE A 40 6.27 2.57 -9.07
CA ILE A 40 6.17 2.45 -10.52
C ILE A 40 5.23 3.54 -11.01
N SER A 41 5.82 4.68 -11.40
CA SER A 41 5.09 5.87 -11.81
C SER A 41 5.42 6.32 -13.22
N GLY A 42 4.49 7.06 -13.82
CA GLY A 42 4.64 7.69 -15.12
C GLY A 42 3.79 7.03 -16.21
N ASP A 43 3.53 7.83 -17.25
CA ASP A 43 2.61 7.48 -18.33
C ASP A 43 3.25 6.46 -19.31
N ALA A 44 2.76 5.22 -19.25
CA ALA A 44 3.14 4.14 -20.16
C ALA A 44 2.10 3.94 -21.28
N SER A 45 1.13 4.85 -21.43
CA SER A 45 0.04 4.71 -22.40
C SER A 45 0.52 4.61 -23.84
N SER A 46 1.71 5.14 -24.16
CA SER A 46 2.30 5.01 -25.49
C SER A 46 2.76 3.58 -25.84
N ALA A 47 2.92 2.70 -24.83
CA ALA A 47 3.19 1.28 -25.02
C ALA A 47 1.90 0.43 -25.16
N ASN A 48 0.71 1.03 -25.05
CA ASN A 48 -0.56 0.31 -25.15
C ASN A 48 -0.69 -0.46 -26.47
N GLY A 49 -1.19 -1.69 -26.39
CA GLY A 49 -1.34 -2.57 -27.54
C GLY A 49 -0.08 -3.38 -27.88
N THR A 50 1.05 -3.13 -27.22
CA THR A 50 2.29 -3.93 -27.40
C THR A 50 2.04 -5.39 -27.03
N GLY A 51 2.52 -6.32 -27.85
CA GLY A 51 2.33 -7.75 -27.61
C GLY A 51 3.21 -8.28 -26.48
N ILE A 52 2.60 -8.73 -25.38
CA ILE A 52 3.30 -9.25 -24.18
C ILE A 52 3.17 -10.78 -24.01
N GLY A 53 2.79 -11.48 -25.08
CA GLY A 53 2.64 -12.93 -25.12
C GLY A 53 1.23 -13.46 -24.78
N GLY A 54 0.90 -14.63 -25.36
CA GLY A 54 -0.21 -15.50 -24.96
C GLY A 54 -1.66 -15.01 -25.05
N GLY A 55 -2.02 -14.02 -25.89
CA GLY A 55 -3.43 -13.64 -26.07
C GLY A 55 -3.69 -12.49 -27.05
N ALA A 56 -4.98 -12.19 -27.27
CA ALA A 56 -5.47 -11.20 -28.25
C ALA A 56 -5.34 -9.74 -27.81
N THR A 57 -5.16 -9.49 -26.51
CA THR A 57 -5.02 -8.16 -25.91
C THR A 57 -3.54 -7.81 -25.76
N GLY A 58 -3.16 -6.60 -26.17
CA GLY A 58 -1.81 -6.08 -25.91
C GLY A 58 -1.67 -5.63 -24.45
N PHE A 59 -0.52 -5.04 -24.13
CA PHE A 59 -0.30 -4.30 -22.89
C PHE A 59 -1.33 -3.18 -22.74
N VAL A 60 -1.77 -2.95 -21.50
CA VAL A 60 -2.60 -1.80 -21.12
C VAL A 60 -1.97 -1.13 -19.91
N ASP A 61 -1.67 0.17 -20.01
CA ASP A 61 -1.07 0.93 -18.92
C ASP A 61 -1.96 0.89 -17.67
N PRO A 62 -1.47 0.33 -16.55
CA PRO A 62 -2.21 0.24 -15.29
C PRO A 62 -2.24 1.56 -14.50
N GLY A 63 -1.54 2.60 -14.95
CA GLY A 63 -1.32 3.80 -14.15
C GLY A 63 -0.22 3.60 -13.11
N ASP A 64 -0.28 4.38 -12.03
CA ASP A 64 0.76 4.43 -11.00
C ASP A 64 0.42 3.53 -9.82
N TYR A 65 1.42 2.80 -9.32
CA TYR A 65 1.29 1.84 -8.23
C TYR A 65 2.66 1.60 -7.59
N ARG A 66 2.71 0.81 -6.50
CA ARG A 66 3.96 0.30 -5.93
C ARG A 66 4.07 -1.21 -6.13
N ILE A 67 5.26 -1.74 -6.29
CA ILE A 67 5.49 -3.19 -6.38
C ILE A 67 6.66 -3.62 -5.51
N GLY A 68 6.54 -4.82 -4.92
CA GLY A 68 7.58 -5.42 -4.11
C GLY A 68 8.91 -5.48 -4.87
N VAL A 69 9.97 -5.01 -4.22
CA VAL A 69 11.34 -5.05 -4.74
C VAL A 69 11.73 -6.48 -5.11
N HIS A 70 11.28 -7.45 -4.30
CA HIS A 70 11.62 -8.87 -4.36
C HIS A 70 10.36 -9.75 -4.40
N GLU A 71 10.53 -11.03 -4.73
CA GLU A 71 9.51 -12.04 -4.43
C GLU A 71 9.27 -12.16 -2.92
N ILE A 72 8.08 -12.62 -2.52
CA ILE A 72 7.84 -12.96 -1.12
C ILE A 72 8.75 -14.14 -0.74
N SER A 73 9.55 -13.96 0.30
CA SER A 73 10.51 -14.95 0.80
C SER A 73 9.89 -16.03 1.68
N ASN A 74 10.61 -17.15 1.85
CA ASN A 74 10.24 -18.22 2.78
C ASN A 74 10.08 -17.70 4.23
N ASP A 75 10.90 -16.74 4.66
CA ASP A 75 10.81 -16.14 6.00
C ASP A 75 9.51 -15.37 6.18
N GLN A 76 9.17 -14.47 5.23
CA GLN A 76 7.92 -13.72 5.26
C GLN A 76 6.70 -14.65 5.24
N TRP A 77 6.72 -15.69 4.39
CA TRP A 77 5.67 -16.71 4.36
C TRP A 77 5.56 -17.46 5.69
N THR A 78 6.68 -17.89 6.27
CA THR A 78 6.71 -18.62 7.54
C THR A 78 6.16 -17.75 8.69
N LYS A 79 6.51 -16.47 8.73
CA LYS A 79 6.02 -15.52 9.74
C LYS A 79 4.52 -15.28 9.61
N PHE A 80 4.01 -15.16 8.39
CA PHE A 80 2.57 -15.14 8.12
C PHE A 80 1.89 -16.41 8.66
N VAL A 81 2.38 -17.60 8.29
CA VAL A 81 1.80 -18.88 8.75
C VAL A 81 1.85 -19.02 10.28
N ASN A 82 2.89 -18.50 10.94
CA ASN A 82 3.00 -18.53 12.40
C ASN A 82 1.95 -17.66 13.11
N ILE A 83 1.48 -16.58 12.46
CA ILE A 83 0.46 -15.67 13.01
C ILE A 83 -0.94 -16.13 12.61
N PHE A 84 -1.17 -16.29 11.31
CA PHE A 84 -2.49 -16.52 10.72
C PHE A 84 -2.89 -18.00 10.76
N GLY A 85 -1.91 -18.90 10.76
CA GLY A 85 -2.09 -20.31 10.44
C GLY A 85 -1.85 -20.58 8.96
N ALA A 86 -1.67 -21.85 8.60
CA ALA A 86 -1.55 -22.25 7.21
C ALA A 86 -2.87 -21.94 6.47
N PRO A 87 -2.84 -21.35 5.27
CA PRO A 87 -4.03 -21.17 4.45
C PRO A 87 -4.79 -22.48 4.24
N THR A 88 -6.12 -22.39 4.22
CA THR A 88 -6.98 -23.56 3.97
C THR A 88 -8.14 -23.17 3.07
N GLY A 89 -8.77 -24.17 2.44
CA GLY A 89 -9.98 -23.96 1.67
C GLY A 89 -10.31 -25.12 0.73
N PHE A 90 -11.22 -24.85 -0.21
CA PHE A 90 -11.69 -25.80 -1.20
C PHE A 90 -11.41 -25.32 -2.64
N PRO A 91 -10.96 -26.21 -3.55
CA PRO A 91 -10.62 -27.61 -3.32
C PRO A 91 -9.34 -27.76 -2.49
N ILE A 92 -9.29 -28.79 -1.65
CA ILE A 92 -8.14 -29.04 -0.75
C ILE A 92 -6.81 -29.21 -1.49
N SER A 93 -6.86 -29.59 -2.78
CA SER A 93 -5.66 -29.70 -3.61
C SER A 93 -4.95 -28.36 -3.84
N ALA A 94 -5.60 -27.22 -3.59
CA ALA A 94 -4.97 -25.91 -3.69
C ALA A 94 -4.18 -25.50 -2.43
N TYR A 95 -4.11 -26.36 -1.41
CA TYR A 95 -3.56 -26.06 -0.08
C TYR A 95 -2.77 -27.26 0.49
N ASN A 96 -2.11 -28.03 -0.37
CA ASN A 96 -1.63 -29.37 -0.03
C ASN A 96 -0.10 -29.46 0.18
N THR A 97 0.64 -28.42 -0.19
CA THR A 97 2.09 -28.31 -0.05
C THR A 97 2.47 -27.18 0.88
N ALA A 98 3.56 -27.38 1.59
CA ALA A 98 4.18 -26.34 2.39
C ALA A 98 5.38 -25.79 1.63
N THR A 99 5.52 -24.47 1.66
CA THR A 99 6.75 -23.77 1.29
C THR A 99 7.93 -24.28 2.13
N ALA A 100 9.10 -24.40 1.51
CA ALA A 100 10.30 -24.96 2.15
C ALA A 100 11.58 -24.39 1.54
N GLY A 101 12.66 -24.38 2.33
CA GLY A 101 13.98 -23.91 1.89
C GLY A 101 14.64 -23.01 2.94
N ALA A 102 15.74 -22.35 2.55
CA ALA A 102 16.35 -21.33 3.39
C ALA A 102 15.49 -20.06 3.44
N ALA A 103 15.61 -19.29 4.52
CA ALA A 103 14.77 -18.16 4.86
C ALA A 103 14.64 -17.10 3.74
N ASN A 104 15.76 -16.79 3.08
CA ASN A 104 15.83 -15.74 2.07
C ASN A 104 15.54 -16.23 0.64
N LEU A 105 15.30 -17.53 0.43
CA LEU A 105 14.84 -18.01 -0.87
C LEU A 105 13.39 -17.56 -1.10
N PRO A 106 12.96 -17.39 -2.36
CA PRO A 106 11.57 -17.08 -2.67
C PRO A 106 10.64 -18.19 -2.16
N GLY A 107 9.45 -17.77 -1.72
CA GLY A 107 8.36 -18.61 -1.27
C GLY A 107 7.71 -19.34 -2.43
N MET A 108 8.09 -20.61 -2.60
CA MET A 108 7.62 -21.46 -3.70
C MET A 108 6.62 -22.51 -3.22
N SER A 109 6.02 -23.23 -4.18
CA SER A 109 4.99 -24.23 -3.90
C SER A 109 3.76 -23.61 -3.22
N VAL A 110 3.39 -22.42 -3.67
CA VAL A 110 2.22 -21.68 -3.21
C VAL A 110 1.21 -21.66 -4.37
N SER A 111 -0.06 -21.93 -4.08
CA SER A 111 -1.14 -21.75 -5.04
C SER A 111 -1.58 -20.28 -5.11
N PRO A 112 -2.22 -19.85 -6.21
CA PRO A 112 -2.80 -18.51 -6.29
C PRO A 112 -3.74 -18.19 -5.12
N PHE A 113 -4.50 -19.18 -4.62
CA PHE A 113 -5.43 -18.95 -3.52
C PHE A 113 -4.76 -18.78 -2.18
N GLU A 114 -3.65 -19.48 -1.94
CA GLU A 114 -2.85 -19.29 -0.73
C GLU A 114 -2.23 -17.89 -0.70
N ALA A 115 -1.70 -17.43 -1.84
CA ALA A 115 -1.20 -16.06 -1.95
C ALA A 115 -2.30 -15.00 -1.84
N PHE A 116 -3.50 -15.26 -2.36
CA PHE A 116 -4.64 -14.37 -2.17
C PHE A 116 -5.05 -14.27 -0.69
N GLN A 117 -5.01 -15.37 0.07
CA GLN A 117 -5.22 -15.31 1.52
C GLN A 117 -4.09 -14.58 2.25
N PHE A 118 -2.84 -14.74 1.83
CA PHE A 118 -1.71 -13.95 2.34
C PHE A 118 -1.94 -12.44 2.13
N VAL A 119 -2.37 -12.04 0.94
CA VAL A 119 -2.66 -10.63 0.62
C VAL A 119 -3.88 -10.11 1.39
N ASN A 120 -4.95 -10.90 1.57
CA ASN A 120 -6.05 -10.49 2.43
C ASN A 120 -5.56 -10.26 3.86
N TRP A 121 -4.68 -11.12 4.37
CA TRP A 121 -4.07 -10.90 5.67
C TRP A 121 -3.23 -9.62 5.74
N LEU A 122 -2.51 -9.24 4.67
CA LEU A 122 -1.80 -7.94 4.61
C LEU A 122 -2.79 -6.77 4.71
N ASN A 123 -3.87 -6.79 3.93
CA ASN A 123 -4.89 -5.73 3.96
C ASN A 123 -5.57 -5.64 5.34
N ALA A 124 -6.03 -6.77 5.88
CA ALA A 124 -6.67 -6.81 7.19
C ALA A 124 -5.72 -6.35 8.31
N SER A 125 -4.44 -6.72 8.24
CA SER A 125 -3.42 -6.28 9.22
C SER A 125 -3.14 -4.79 9.17
N ALA A 126 -3.43 -4.15 8.02
CA ALA A 126 -3.25 -2.72 7.80
C ALA A 126 -4.57 -1.92 7.80
N GLY A 127 -5.69 -2.55 8.19
CA GLY A 127 -7.00 -1.88 8.28
C GLY A 127 -7.74 -1.67 6.94
N TYR A 128 -7.32 -2.31 5.86
CA TYR A 128 -7.94 -2.20 4.54
C TYR A 128 -8.89 -3.36 4.22
N THR A 129 -9.70 -3.19 3.17
CA THR A 129 -10.62 -4.22 2.68
C THR A 129 -9.85 -5.39 2.06
N ASP A 130 -10.35 -6.61 2.24
CA ASP A 130 -9.86 -7.81 1.56
C ASP A 130 -9.77 -7.58 0.04
N ALA A 131 -8.62 -7.87 -0.55
CA ALA A 131 -8.45 -7.83 -2.00
C ALA A 131 -9.29 -8.91 -2.69
N TYR A 132 -9.28 -10.12 -2.14
CA TYR A 132 -9.83 -11.30 -2.79
C TYR A 132 -11.02 -11.84 -2.03
N LYS A 133 -12.07 -12.20 -2.76
CA LYS A 133 -13.30 -12.68 -2.15
C LYS A 133 -13.21 -14.18 -1.87
N PHE A 134 -13.33 -14.54 -0.61
CA PHE A 134 -13.51 -15.93 -0.17
C PHE A 134 -14.83 -16.07 0.58
N VAL A 135 -15.60 -17.10 0.23
CA VAL A 135 -16.92 -17.35 0.82
C VAL A 135 -16.99 -18.79 1.30
N GLU A 136 -17.39 -18.97 2.56
CA GLU A 136 -17.74 -20.28 3.08
C GLU A 136 -19.09 -20.72 2.52
N THR A 137 -19.12 -21.86 1.82
CA THR A 137 -20.40 -22.43 1.37
C THR A 137 -21.20 -23.06 2.52
N THR A 138 -20.54 -23.35 3.64
CA THR A 138 -21.16 -23.72 4.92
C THR A 138 -20.64 -22.79 6.02
N PRO A 139 -21.49 -21.91 6.60
CA PRO A 139 -21.04 -20.93 7.60
C PRO A 139 -20.38 -21.58 8.82
N GLY A 140 -19.18 -21.11 9.16
CA GLY A 140 -18.36 -21.60 10.26
C GLY A 140 -17.52 -22.84 9.92
N ASP A 141 -17.46 -23.26 8.65
CA ASP A 141 -16.63 -24.37 8.20
C ASP A 141 -15.54 -23.87 7.21
N PRO A 142 -14.30 -23.66 7.68
CA PRO A 142 -13.20 -23.15 6.85
C PRO A 142 -12.80 -24.12 5.73
N LEU A 143 -13.15 -25.41 5.83
CA LEU A 143 -12.92 -26.38 4.74
C LEU A 143 -13.86 -26.18 3.55
N THR A 144 -14.86 -25.31 3.70
CA THR A 144 -15.81 -24.94 2.64
C THR A 144 -15.55 -23.55 2.07
N LEU A 145 -14.43 -22.92 2.46
CA LEU A 145 -13.98 -21.64 1.97
C LEU A 145 -13.58 -21.75 0.50
N THR A 146 -14.35 -21.12 -0.37
CA THR A 146 -14.13 -21.11 -1.83
C THR A 146 -13.85 -19.71 -2.32
N PHE A 147 -12.94 -19.60 -3.29
CA PHE A 147 -12.71 -18.35 -4.01
C PHE A 147 -13.94 -17.98 -4.85
N ASP A 148 -14.33 -16.71 -4.80
CA ASP A 148 -15.42 -16.12 -5.56
C ASP A 148 -14.94 -14.79 -6.17
N VAL A 149 -15.78 -14.15 -6.97
CA VAL A 149 -15.49 -12.83 -7.57
C VAL A 149 -16.36 -11.73 -7.01
N TRP A 150 -15.82 -10.52 -7.08
CA TRP A 150 -16.53 -9.29 -6.76
C TRP A 150 -17.53 -8.93 -7.85
N THR A 151 -18.57 -8.20 -7.48
CA THR A 151 -19.43 -7.58 -8.48
C THR A 151 -18.69 -6.44 -9.17
N PRO A 152 -19.07 -6.03 -10.40
CA PRO A 152 -18.47 -4.87 -11.05
C PRO A 152 -18.52 -3.57 -10.23
N ALA A 153 -19.44 -3.44 -9.28
CA ALA A 153 -19.53 -2.25 -8.42
C ALA A 153 -18.49 -2.27 -7.27
N GLU A 154 -18.01 -3.44 -6.89
CA GLU A 154 -17.02 -3.64 -5.82
C GLU A 154 -15.62 -3.88 -6.38
N ALA A 155 -15.53 -4.23 -7.67
CA ALA A 155 -14.29 -4.64 -8.33
C ALA A 155 -13.39 -3.46 -8.70
N ALA A 156 -12.08 -3.65 -8.62
CA ALA A 156 -11.08 -2.67 -9.03
C ALA A 156 -11.26 -2.28 -10.51
N GLY A 157 -11.35 -0.97 -10.77
CA GLY A 157 -11.63 -0.42 -12.11
C GLY A 157 -12.94 -0.90 -12.74
N GLY A 158 -13.85 -1.47 -11.95
CA GLY A 158 -15.12 -2.08 -12.37
C GLY A 158 -15.00 -3.28 -13.30
N THR A 159 -13.79 -3.78 -13.56
CA THR A 159 -13.50 -4.79 -14.58
C THR A 159 -12.63 -5.93 -14.08
N ASN A 160 -11.75 -5.67 -13.10
CA ASN A 160 -10.96 -6.70 -12.44
C ASN A 160 -11.76 -7.34 -11.32
N LEU A 161 -12.57 -8.35 -11.66
CA LEU A 161 -13.49 -8.97 -10.70
C LEU A 161 -12.80 -9.81 -9.62
N PHE A 162 -11.49 -10.06 -9.72
CA PHE A 162 -10.76 -10.76 -8.66
C PHE A 162 -10.40 -9.83 -7.50
N ARG A 163 -10.14 -8.55 -7.79
CA ARG A 163 -9.66 -7.56 -6.81
C ARG A 163 -10.76 -6.61 -6.37
N ASN A 164 -10.91 -6.39 -5.06
CA ASN A 164 -11.78 -5.36 -4.51
C ASN A 164 -11.18 -3.95 -4.76
N ALA A 165 -12.02 -2.97 -5.07
CA ALA A 165 -11.59 -1.59 -5.32
C ALA A 165 -11.01 -0.90 -4.06
N GLY A 166 -11.40 -1.32 -2.86
CA GLY A 166 -10.93 -0.76 -1.59
C GLY A 166 -9.71 -1.46 -0.97
N ALA A 167 -9.05 -2.35 -1.71
CA ALA A 167 -7.86 -3.04 -1.23
C ALA A 167 -6.59 -2.23 -1.52
N LYS A 168 -5.70 -2.13 -0.51
CA LYS A 168 -4.39 -1.49 -0.66
C LYS A 168 -3.37 -2.42 -1.29
N TYR A 169 -3.26 -3.64 -0.79
CA TYR A 169 -2.29 -4.64 -1.26
C TYR A 169 -2.96 -5.68 -2.17
N PHE A 170 -2.24 -6.14 -3.18
CA PHE A 170 -2.73 -7.11 -4.17
C PHE A 170 -1.57 -7.89 -4.80
N VAL A 171 -1.86 -9.05 -5.39
CA VAL A 171 -0.96 -9.66 -6.37
C VAL A 171 -1.07 -8.83 -7.65
N PRO A 172 0.05 -8.42 -8.29
CA PRO A 172 -0.02 -7.58 -9.48
C PRO A 172 -0.79 -8.26 -10.60
N THR A 173 -1.51 -7.46 -11.39
CA THR A 173 -1.99 -7.85 -12.70
C THR A 173 -0.80 -8.11 -13.62
N GLU A 174 -1.06 -8.79 -14.74
CA GLU A 174 -0.04 -9.04 -15.75
C GLU A 174 0.47 -7.77 -16.41
N ASP A 175 -0.36 -6.73 -16.52
CA ASP A 175 0.04 -5.44 -17.06
C ASP A 175 0.85 -4.62 -16.03
N GLU A 176 0.47 -4.63 -14.74
CA GLU A 176 1.30 -4.10 -13.64
C GLU A 176 2.67 -4.77 -13.66
N TRP A 177 2.73 -6.10 -13.54
CA TRP A 177 3.99 -6.85 -13.52
C TRP A 177 4.89 -6.53 -14.73
N VAL A 178 4.31 -6.39 -15.93
CA VAL A 178 5.05 -6.04 -17.14
C VAL A 178 5.55 -4.60 -17.16
N LYS A 179 4.76 -3.64 -16.67
CA LYS A 179 5.21 -2.24 -16.53
C LYS A 179 6.41 -2.19 -15.59
N ALA A 180 6.33 -2.87 -14.44
CA ALA A 180 7.44 -2.94 -13.49
C ALA A 180 8.71 -3.54 -14.11
N ALA A 181 8.60 -4.64 -14.86
CA ALA A 181 9.76 -5.32 -15.42
C ALA A 181 10.37 -4.62 -16.64
N TYR A 182 9.55 -4.19 -17.61
CA TYR A 182 10.04 -3.91 -18.98
C TYR A 182 9.80 -2.50 -19.45
N TRP A 183 8.95 -1.71 -18.77
CA TRP A 183 8.74 -0.33 -19.18
C TRP A 183 9.93 0.53 -18.76
N ASN A 184 10.42 1.32 -19.72
CA ASN A 184 11.55 2.22 -19.52
C ASN A 184 11.07 3.66 -19.65
N SER A 185 11.01 4.39 -18.55
CA SER A 185 10.58 5.80 -18.56
C SER A 185 11.47 6.71 -19.43
N ALA A 186 12.74 6.32 -19.69
CA ALA A 186 13.64 7.05 -20.58
C ALA A 186 13.34 6.81 -22.08
N ASP A 187 12.59 5.75 -22.42
CA ASP A 187 12.04 5.49 -23.74
C ASP A 187 10.59 4.98 -23.59
N PRO A 188 9.65 5.89 -23.25
CA PRO A 188 8.30 5.49 -22.83
C PRO A 188 7.49 4.84 -23.97
N SER A 189 8.00 4.95 -25.21
CA SER A 189 7.36 4.46 -26.44
C SER A 189 7.39 2.95 -26.61
N ASN A 190 8.13 2.22 -25.76
CA ASN A 190 8.28 0.79 -25.91
C ASN A 190 8.48 0.05 -24.57
N LEU A 191 8.10 -1.23 -24.56
CA LEU A 191 8.55 -2.19 -23.56
C LEU A 191 9.87 -2.81 -24.03
N GLN A 192 10.86 -2.89 -23.15
CA GLN A 192 12.12 -3.56 -23.43
C GLN A 192 11.92 -5.07 -23.60
N THR A 193 12.87 -5.74 -24.27
CA THR A 193 12.85 -7.19 -24.39
C THR A 193 13.14 -7.84 -23.04
N TYR A 194 14.12 -7.32 -22.30
CA TYR A 194 14.58 -7.79 -21.00
C TYR A 194 14.44 -6.67 -19.96
N ALA A 195 14.28 -7.06 -18.69
CA ALA A 195 14.19 -6.11 -17.57
C ALA A 195 15.56 -5.52 -17.17
N SER A 196 16.66 -5.94 -17.81
CA SER A 196 17.97 -5.36 -17.57
C SER A 196 18.05 -3.93 -18.10
N VAL A 197 18.70 -3.05 -17.35
CA VAL A 197 18.93 -1.66 -17.78
C VAL A 197 19.61 -1.63 -19.15
N GLY A 198 18.95 -1.00 -20.12
CA GLY A 198 19.45 -0.85 -21.50
C GLY A 198 19.13 -2.02 -22.43
N ASP A 199 18.14 -2.85 -22.09
CA ASP A 199 17.66 -4.00 -22.87
C ASP A 199 18.75 -5.02 -23.23
N VAL A 200 19.63 -5.30 -22.26
CA VAL A 200 20.71 -6.29 -22.42
C VAL A 200 20.25 -7.67 -21.97
N VAL A 201 20.79 -8.71 -22.59
CA VAL A 201 20.55 -10.10 -22.14
C VAL A 201 21.17 -10.27 -20.75
N PRO A 202 20.41 -10.68 -19.72
CA PRO A 202 20.96 -10.85 -18.37
C PRO A 202 22.00 -11.96 -18.35
N VAL A 203 23.13 -11.74 -17.68
CA VAL A 203 24.17 -12.75 -17.51
C VAL A 203 23.68 -13.80 -16.51
N GLN A 204 23.63 -15.05 -16.98
CA GLN A 204 23.24 -16.20 -16.19
C GLN A 204 24.09 -16.34 -14.91
N PHE A 205 23.44 -16.51 -13.76
CA PHE A 205 24.06 -16.66 -12.43
C PHE A 205 24.81 -15.42 -11.91
N VAL A 206 24.63 -14.28 -12.57
CA VAL A 206 25.22 -13.01 -12.16
C VAL A 206 24.14 -11.96 -12.05
N ASP A 207 23.49 -11.63 -13.16
CA ASP A 207 22.39 -10.66 -13.16
C ASP A 207 21.08 -11.32 -12.76
N SER A 208 20.87 -12.57 -13.21
CA SER A 208 19.62 -13.31 -13.07
C SER A 208 19.88 -14.81 -12.91
N GLN A 209 19.06 -15.48 -12.10
CA GLN A 209 19.14 -16.93 -11.89
C GLN A 209 18.27 -17.68 -12.90
N TYR A 210 18.87 -18.25 -13.96
CA TYR A 210 18.12 -18.98 -14.99
C TYR A 210 18.97 -20.06 -15.69
N GLY A 211 18.36 -20.82 -16.59
CA GLY A 211 19.03 -21.70 -17.56
C GLY A 211 19.68 -22.99 -17.02
N SER A 212 19.53 -23.32 -15.73
CA SER A 212 20.06 -24.57 -15.18
C SER A 212 19.27 -25.09 -13.98
N PHE A 213 18.72 -26.31 -14.11
CA PHE A 213 18.13 -27.04 -12.99
C PHE A 213 19.12 -27.27 -11.83
N GLY A 214 20.43 -27.35 -12.11
CA GLY A 214 21.45 -27.62 -11.11
C GLY A 214 21.84 -26.40 -10.26
N ALA A 215 21.44 -25.19 -10.66
CA ALA A 215 21.75 -23.96 -9.93
C ALA A 215 20.79 -23.73 -8.75
N GLY A 216 19.54 -24.19 -8.85
CA GLY A 216 18.52 -23.98 -7.83
C GLY A 216 18.07 -22.53 -7.70
N LEU A 217 17.30 -22.25 -6.65
CA LEU A 217 16.95 -20.90 -6.23
C LEU A 217 18.16 -20.22 -5.57
N TRP A 218 18.19 -18.89 -5.61
CA TRP A 218 19.10 -18.10 -4.79
C TRP A 218 18.31 -17.19 -3.84
N ASP A 219 19.01 -16.55 -2.90
CA ASP A 219 18.40 -15.57 -2.02
C ASP A 219 17.82 -14.43 -2.87
N VAL A 220 16.61 -13.97 -2.55
CA VAL A 220 15.98 -12.86 -3.26
C VAL A 220 16.90 -11.63 -3.25
N GLY A 221 17.01 -10.94 -4.38
CA GLY A 221 17.89 -9.79 -4.56
C GLY A 221 19.37 -10.13 -4.77
N SER A 222 19.74 -11.41 -4.95
CA SER A 222 21.14 -11.81 -5.22
C SER A 222 21.66 -11.34 -6.58
N GLY A 223 20.75 -11.07 -7.52
CA GLY A 223 21.06 -10.61 -8.87
C GLY A 223 21.40 -9.12 -8.97
N THR A 224 21.46 -8.63 -10.20
CA THR A 224 21.60 -7.20 -10.49
C THR A 224 20.23 -6.54 -10.41
N GLN A 225 20.16 -5.31 -9.89
CA GLN A 225 18.93 -4.53 -9.93
C GLN A 225 18.47 -4.32 -11.38
N GLU A 226 17.22 -4.67 -11.64
CA GLU A 226 16.56 -4.54 -12.93
C GLU A 226 15.87 -3.18 -13.05
N LEU A 227 15.19 -2.96 -14.18
CA LEU A 227 14.42 -1.75 -14.41
C LEU A 227 13.46 -1.45 -13.26
N ASN A 228 13.23 -0.15 -13.09
CA ASN A 228 12.30 0.39 -12.11
C ASN A 228 12.61 -0.02 -10.66
N GLY A 229 13.86 -0.42 -10.38
CA GLY A 229 14.34 -0.71 -9.03
C GLY A 229 14.01 -2.11 -8.51
N THR A 230 13.48 -2.99 -9.36
CA THR A 230 13.09 -4.36 -9.01
C THR A 230 14.27 -5.34 -9.08
N TYR A 231 14.11 -6.51 -8.47
CA TYR A 231 15.01 -7.65 -8.60
C TYR A 231 14.23 -8.90 -8.96
N ASP A 232 14.93 -9.85 -9.59
CA ASP A 232 14.43 -11.20 -9.89
C ASP A 232 13.13 -11.23 -10.72
N MET A 233 12.82 -10.16 -11.47
CA MET A 233 11.74 -10.21 -12.47
C MET A 233 12.11 -11.19 -13.60
N MET A 234 13.39 -11.42 -13.85
CA MET A 234 13.87 -12.43 -14.80
C MET A 234 14.55 -13.60 -14.11
N GLY A 235 13.83 -14.71 -13.93
CA GLY A 235 14.39 -15.94 -13.38
C GLY A 235 14.16 -16.06 -11.88
N ASN A 236 15.04 -16.77 -11.18
CA ASN A 236 14.88 -17.25 -9.81
C ASN A 236 13.59 -18.09 -9.65
N ALA A 237 12.46 -17.44 -9.35
CA ALA A 237 11.14 -18.00 -9.30
C ALA A 237 10.25 -17.45 -10.43
N LYS A 238 9.41 -18.31 -11.03
CA LYS A 238 8.28 -17.77 -11.79
C LYS A 238 7.35 -17.07 -10.84
N GLU A 239 6.61 -16.10 -11.34
CA GLU A 239 5.62 -15.40 -10.54
C GLU A 239 4.25 -15.45 -11.20
N PHE A 240 3.26 -15.93 -10.47
CA PHE A 240 1.88 -15.77 -10.93
C PHE A 240 1.39 -14.35 -10.69
N THR A 241 0.52 -13.90 -11.58
CA THR A 241 -0.21 -12.63 -11.50
C THR A 241 -1.65 -12.92 -11.14
N GLU A 242 -2.43 -11.95 -10.69
CA GLU A 242 -3.87 -12.19 -10.51
C GLU A 242 -4.66 -12.22 -11.83
N SER A 243 -4.03 -11.87 -12.95
CA SER A 243 -4.72 -11.84 -14.24
C SER A 243 -5.12 -13.25 -14.71
N PRO A 244 -6.31 -13.41 -15.31
CA PRO A 244 -6.75 -14.69 -15.87
C PRO A 244 -5.81 -15.22 -16.95
N GLY A 245 -5.59 -16.54 -16.94
CA GLY A 245 -4.71 -17.21 -17.90
C GLY A 245 -5.11 -17.02 -19.38
N SER A 246 -6.38 -16.75 -19.68
CA SER A 246 -6.92 -16.54 -21.04
C SER A 246 -6.60 -15.18 -21.68
N ARG A 247 -6.32 -14.13 -20.87
CA ARG A 247 -6.22 -12.72 -21.31
C ARG A 247 -7.33 -12.25 -22.27
N ASP A 248 -8.52 -12.84 -22.18
CA ASP A 248 -9.71 -12.46 -22.94
C ASP A 248 -10.50 -11.33 -22.26
N GLY A 249 -9.98 -10.78 -21.16
CA GLY A 249 -10.63 -9.77 -20.33
C GLY A 249 -11.74 -10.33 -19.43
N VAL A 250 -11.92 -11.66 -19.39
CA VAL A 250 -12.94 -12.30 -18.58
C VAL A 250 -12.33 -12.85 -17.29
N TYR A 251 -12.69 -12.24 -16.17
CA TYR A 251 -12.33 -12.70 -14.83
C TYR A 251 -13.26 -13.82 -14.37
N ASN A 252 -12.96 -15.05 -14.81
CA ASN A 252 -13.71 -16.24 -14.45
C ASN A 252 -12.91 -17.11 -13.46
N PRO A 253 -13.34 -17.21 -12.18
CA PRO A 253 -12.66 -18.04 -11.19
C PRO A 253 -12.70 -19.52 -11.60
N ASP A 254 -13.71 -19.94 -12.35
CA ASP A 254 -13.87 -21.31 -12.86
C ASP A 254 -13.22 -21.55 -14.22
N GLY A 255 -12.53 -20.55 -14.78
CA GLY A 255 -11.84 -20.65 -16.06
C GLY A 255 -10.81 -21.80 -16.10
N PRO A 256 -10.64 -22.48 -17.25
CA PRO A 256 -9.79 -23.67 -17.33
C PRO A 256 -8.28 -23.34 -17.28
N TYR A 257 -7.90 -22.08 -17.46
CA TYR A 257 -6.50 -21.65 -17.62
C TYR A 257 -5.86 -21.08 -16.35
N GLY A 258 -6.61 -20.97 -15.24
CA GLY A 258 -6.09 -20.41 -13.98
C GLY A 258 -5.59 -18.97 -14.14
N VAL A 259 -4.37 -18.71 -13.69
CA VAL A 259 -3.75 -17.37 -13.68
C VAL A 259 -2.55 -17.26 -14.63
N GLY A 260 -2.23 -16.03 -15.03
CA GLY A 260 -1.01 -15.70 -15.78
C GLY A 260 0.24 -15.92 -14.93
N VAL A 261 1.36 -16.26 -15.59
CA VAL A 261 2.66 -16.48 -14.95
C VAL A 261 3.76 -15.86 -15.79
N ARG A 262 4.67 -15.14 -15.14
CA ARG A 262 5.74 -14.34 -15.76
C ARG A 262 7.13 -14.66 -15.19
N GLY A 263 8.14 -14.00 -15.77
CA GLY A 263 9.53 -13.95 -15.31
C GLY A 263 10.40 -15.17 -15.59
N GLY A 264 9.82 -16.37 -15.70
CA GLY A 264 10.63 -17.59 -15.78
C GLY A 264 11.24 -17.96 -14.43
N ALA A 265 11.99 -19.06 -14.36
CA ALA A 265 12.61 -19.53 -13.12
C ALA A 265 14.06 -19.94 -13.38
N TYR A 266 14.79 -20.34 -12.34
CA TYR A 266 16.14 -20.89 -12.42
C TYR A 266 16.31 -22.02 -13.47
N SER A 267 15.26 -22.80 -13.70
CA SER A 267 15.24 -23.88 -14.69
C SER A 267 14.87 -23.44 -16.11
N SER A 268 14.40 -22.20 -16.30
CA SER A 268 13.87 -21.70 -17.56
C SER A 268 14.96 -21.25 -18.52
N GLY A 269 14.72 -21.39 -19.82
CA GLY A 269 15.58 -20.81 -20.86
C GLY A 269 15.30 -19.32 -21.07
N LEU A 270 16.21 -18.66 -21.80
CA LEU A 270 16.18 -17.21 -22.03
C LEU A 270 14.85 -16.68 -22.58
N ALA A 271 14.17 -17.42 -23.45
CA ALA A 271 12.89 -17.00 -24.04
C ALA A 271 11.75 -16.85 -23.01
N SER A 272 11.88 -17.45 -21.82
CA SER A 272 10.90 -17.27 -20.74
C SER A 272 11.12 -16.00 -19.94
N LEU A 273 12.27 -15.34 -20.10
CA LEU A 273 12.65 -14.12 -19.37
C LEU A 273 12.29 -12.84 -20.13
N SER A 274 11.83 -12.94 -21.38
CA SER A 274 11.51 -11.76 -22.18
C SER A 274 10.11 -11.22 -21.87
N VAL A 275 9.81 -10.00 -22.31
CA VAL A 275 8.47 -9.39 -22.21
C VAL A 275 7.33 -10.25 -22.79
N THR A 276 7.66 -11.09 -23.78
CA THR A 276 6.75 -12.07 -24.40
C THR A 276 6.74 -13.45 -23.72
N GLY A 277 7.65 -13.66 -22.77
CA GLY A 277 7.78 -14.86 -21.95
C GLY A 277 6.60 -14.97 -20.99
N ARG A 278 5.63 -15.81 -21.37
CA ARG A 278 4.39 -16.00 -20.62
C ARG A 278 4.09 -17.47 -20.43
N ASN A 279 3.58 -17.81 -19.25
CA ASN A 279 3.01 -19.12 -18.95
C ASN A 279 1.67 -18.95 -18.23
N ILE A 280 1.02 -20.07 -17.92
CA ILE A 280 -0.19 -20.10 -17.10
C ILE A 280 -0.03 -21.14 -15.99
N GLN A 281 -0.68 -20.91 -14.86
CA GLN A 281 -0.73 -21.87 -13.77
C GLN A 281 -2.19 -22.20 -13.44
N PRO A 282 -2.57 -23.49 -13.43
CA PRO A 282 -3.87 -23.89 -12.93
C PRO A 282 -4.02 -23.43 -11.48
N LYS A 283 -5.16 -22.82 -11.19
CA LYS A 283 -5.50 -22.19 -9.89
C LYS A 283 -5.41 -23.11 -8.67
N TYR A 284 -5.50 -24.43 -8.86
CA TYR A 284 -5.44 -25.42 -7.77
C TYR A 284 -4.09 -26.11 -7.68
N ASN A 285 -3.09 -25.69 -8.46
CA ASN A 285 -1.79 -26.32 -8.48
C ASN A 285 -0.79 -25.45 -7.72
N GLU A 286 -0.02 -26.10 -6.87
CA GLU A 286 1.20 -25.55 -6.30
C GLU A 286 2.37 -26.02 -7.18
N GLN A 287 3.17 -25.07 -7.67
CA GLN A 287 4.32 -25.39 -8.52
C GLN A 287 5.63 -25.16 -7.77
N TRP A 288 6.52 -26.15 -7.87
CA TRP A 288 7.84 -26.16 -7.21
C TRP A 288 8.78 -25.03 -7.67
N ASN A 289 8.45 -24.33 -8.77
CA ASN A 289 9.18 -23.17 -9.27
C ASN A 289 8.29 -21.97 -9.59
N THR A 290 7.09 -21.88 -9.00
CA THR A 290 6.33 -20.62 -8.98
C THR A 290 6.09 -20.10 -7.55
N GLY A 291 6.33 -18.80 -7.38
CA GLY A 291 5.99 -17.99 -6.21
C GLY A 291 5.20 -16.75 -6.65
N PHE A 292 5.33 -15.65 -5.92
CA PHE A 292 4.66 -14.39 -6.23
C PHE A 292 5.35 -13.21 -5.56
N ARG A 293 4.98 -12.01 -6.02
CA ARG A 293 5.27 -10.76 -5.31
C ARG A 293 3.97 -9.99 -5.06
N VAL A 294 4.06 -9.00 -4.20
CA VAL A 294 2.92 -8.13 -3.82
C VAL A 294 3.11 -6.77 -4.48
N ALA A 295 2.01 -6.19 -4.93
CA ALA A 295 1.91 -4.79 -5.30
C ALA A 295 0.94 -4.08 -4.36
N SER A 296 0.99 -2.76 -4.34
CA SER A 296 0.00 -1.94 -3.66
C SER A 296 -0.41 -0.77 -4.55
N ILE A 297 -1.58 -0.19 -4.30
CA ILE A 297 -1.89 1.10 -4.89
C ILE A 297 -0.80 2.12 -4.50
N PHE A 298 -0.53 3.04 -5.41
CA PHE A 298 0.19 4.25 -5.09
C PHE A 298 -0.78 5.11 -4.30
N ILE A 299 -0.69 5.00 -2.99
CA ILE A 299 -1.02 6.14 -2.15
C ILE A 299 0.27 6.95 -2.31
N GLU A 300 0.26 8.03 -3.11
CA GLU A 300 1.08 9.18 -2.72
C GLU A 300 0.81 9.29 -1.24
N ASP A 301 1.86 9.27 -0.41
CA ASP A 301 1.74 9.39 1.02
C ASP A 301 1.00 10.71 1.31
N LEU A 302 -0.33 10.74 1.13
CA LEU A 302 -1.24 11.49 1.97
C LEU A 302 -0.82 10.95 3.30
N GLY A 303 -0.13 11.74 4.11
CA GLY A 303 0.44 11.24 5.35
C GLY A 303 -0.64 10.72 6.29
N PRO A 304 -0.45 10.80 7.61
CA PRO A 304 -1.57 10.53 8.51
C PRO A 304 -2.78 11.38 8.07
N PRO A 305 -4.03 10.88 8.16
CA PRO A 305 -5.20 11.70 7.87
C PRO A 305 -5.07 13.05 8.59
N GLY A 306 -5.21 14.16 7.86
CA GLY A 306 -4.99 15.50 8.39
C GLY A 306 -3.64 16.14 8.05
N ASP A 307 -2.69 15.40 7.44
CA ASP A 307 -1.46 15.94 6.85
C ASP A 307 -1.83 16.58 5.50
N PHE A 308 -1.92 17.90 5.48
CA PHE A 308 -2.41 18.69 4.36
C PHE A 308 -1.29 19.31 3.51
N ASP A 309 -0.04 19.35 3.99
CA ASP A 309 1.13 19.81 3.19
C ASP A 309 2.05 18.67 2.73
N ASP A 310 1.65 17.42 3.01
CA ASP A 310 2.32 16.20 2.60
C ASP A 310 3.76 16.11 3.12
N ASP A 311 4.03 16.60 4.33
CA ASP A 311 5.36 16.61 4.94
C ASP A 311 5.64 15.41 5.87
N GLY A 312 4.59 14.66 6.21
CA GLY A 312 4.65 13.35 6.86
C GLY A 312 4.29 13.34 8.34
N ASP A 313 3.93 14.48 8.94
CA ASP A 313 3.32 14.61 10.26
C ASP A 313 2.01 15.39 10.20
N VAL A 314 1.26 15.40 11.32
CA VAL A 314 0.09 16.26 11.47
C VAL A 314 0.39 17.24 12.59
N ASP A 315 0.73 18.47 12.27
CA ASP A 315 1.22 19.45 13.23
C ASP A 315 0.48 20.80 13.16
N ALA A 316 1.15 21.89 13.54
CA ALA A 316 0.54 23.22 13.52
C ALA A 316 0.33 23.75 12.10
N ASP A 317 1.22 23.39 11.14
CA ASP A 317 1.13 23.83 9.75
C ASP A 317 -0.14 23.25 9.08
N ASP A 318 -0.54 22.02 9.47
CA ASP A 318 -1.81 21.39 9.07
C ASP A 318 -3.05 22.09 9.64
N VAL A 319 -2.99 22.46 10.91
CA VAL A 319 -4.06 23.24 11.52
C VAL A 319 -4.22 24.56 10.78
N ASP A 320 -3.12 25.22 10.42
CA ASP A 320 -3.12 26.48 9.69
C ASP A 320 -3.68 26.34 8.28
N MET A 321 -3.33 25.26 7.56
CA MET A 321 -3.93 24.97 6.25
C MET A 321 -5.42 24.70 6.32
N LEU A 322 -5.88 23.93 7.31
CA LEU A 322 -7.32 23.73 7.51
C LEU A 322 -8.01 25.07 7.76
N CYS A 323 -7.40 25.92 8.59
CA CYS A 323 -7.91 27.24 8.92
C CYS A 323 -8.00 28.18 7.71
N ASP A 324 -7.01 28.14 6.82
CA ASP A 324 -7.03 28.88 5.55
C ASP A 324 -8.10 28.36 4.57
N ASN A 325 -8.61 27.14 4.77
CA ASN A 325 -9.56 26.46 3.90
C ASN A 325 -10.93 26.20 4.53
N ILE A 326 -11.29 26.89 5.64
CA ILE A 326 -12.66 26.83 6.18
C ILE A 326 -13.69 27.27 5.14
N GLY A 327 -14.71 26.43 4.92
CA GLY A 327 -15.69 26.56 3.84
C GLY A 327 -15.16 26.19 2.45
N GLY A 328 -14.01 25.51 2.39
CA GLY A 328 -13.30 25.08 1.19
C GLY A 328 -13.86 23.80 0.56
N ASP A 329 -12.97 22.91 0.10
CA ASP A 329 -13.34 21.65 -0.55
C ASP A 329 -13.47 20.51 0.48
N PRO A 330 -14.68 19.98 0.73
CA PRO A 330 -14.88 18.86 1.65
C PRO A 330 -14.19 17.57 1.19
N ALA A 331 -13.76 17.46 -0.07
CA ALA A 331 -13.01 16.27 -0.49
C ALA A 331 -11.60 16.20 0.14
N ILE A 332 -11.09 17.30 0.69
CA ILE A 332 -9.73 17.42 1.22
C ILE A 332 -9.77 17.72 2.71
N TYR A 333 -10.59 18.69 3.14
CA TYR A 333 -10.52 19.27 4.48
C TYR A 333 -11.70 18.89 5.42
N ASP A 334 -12.62 18.02 4.98
CA ASP A 334 -13.71 17.45 5.80
C ASP A 334 -13.15 16.26 6.61
N VAL A 335 -12.62 16.57 7.78
CA VAL A 335 -11.94 15.64 8.68
C VAL A 335 -12.95 14.84 9.51
N ASP A 336 -14.13 15.40 9.78
CA ASP A 336 -15.15 14.75 10.60
C ASP A 336 -16.23 13.97 9.81
N GLU A 337 -16.16 14.04 8.47
CA GLU A 337 -17.01 13.38 7.48
C GLU A 337 -18.48 13.83 7.52
N ASP A 338 -18.78 15.06 7.95
CA ASP A 338 -20.15 15.56 8.03
C ASP A 338 -20.65 16.25 6.74
N GLY A 339 -19.74 16.50 5.80
CA GLY A 339 -20.02 16.99 4.46
C GLY A 339 -19.82 18.49 4.25
N ASP A 340 -19.29 19.22 5.23
CA ASP A 340 -18.74 20.56 5.02
C ASP A 340 -17.31 20.71 5.61
N VAL A 341 -16.79 21.94 5.64
CA VAL A 341 -15.44 22.23 6.17
C VAL A 341 -15.61 23.39 7.13
N ASP A 342 -15.65 23.12 8.42
CA ASP A 342 -15.97 24.10 9.44
C ASP A 342 -15.17 23.94 10.75
N GLU A 343 -15.67 24.51 11.85
CA GLU A 343 -14.97 24.47 13.14
C GLU A 343 -14.90 23.03 13.70
N ASP A 344 -15.85 22.17 13.37
CA ASP A 344 -15.91 20.81 13.88
C ASP A 344 -14.76 19.95 13.32
N ASP A 345 -14.35 20.16 12.06
CA ASP A 345 -13.15 19.55 11.47
C ASP A 345 -11.88 19.88 12.23
N MET A 346 -11.71 21.16 12.57
CA MET A 346 -10.53 21.62 13.32
C MET A 346 -10.49 21.02 14.72
N ILE A 347 -11.67 20.85 15.35
CA ILE A 347 -11.76 20.17 16.65
C ILE A 347 -11.35 18.71 16.53
N VAL A 348 -11.74 18.01 15.46
CA VAL A 348 -11.37 16.62 15.21
C VAL A 348 -9.88 16.51 14.90
N LEU A 349 -9.34 17.32 13.98
CA LEU A 349 -7.93 17.35 13.63
C LEU A 349 -7.05 17.49 14.89
N ILE A 350 -7.25 18.56 15.67
CA ILE A 350 -6.45 18.82 16.89
C ILE A 350 -6.72 17.77 17.97
N GLY A 351 -7.97 17.32 18.10
CA GLY A 351 -8.38 16.40 19.16
C GLY A 351 -7.95 14.95 18.94
N THR A 352 -7.64 14.56 17.69
CA THR A 352 -7.51 13.14 17.33
C THR A 352 -6.37 12.81 16.38
N LEU A 353 -5.86 13.76 15.61
CA LEU A 353 -4.89 13.52 14.53
C LEU A 353 -3.58 14.27 14.73
N VAL A 354 -3.61 15.48 15.31
CA VAL A 354 -2.38 16.27 15.58
C VAL A 354 -1.44 15.50 16.49
N GLU A 355 -0.19 15.40 16.05
CA GLU A 355 0.93 14.82 16.78
C GLU A 355 1.49 15.85 17.76
N TRP A 356 1.91 15.38 18.94
CA TRP A 356 2.52 16.24 19.95
C TRP A 356 3.79 15.58 20.50
N ASP A 357 4.79 16.41 20.82
CA ASP A 357 6.10 15.99 21.35
C ASP A 357 6.65 17.05 22.33
N ASN A 358 6.93 16.64 23.57
CA ASN A 358 7.55 17.49 24.59
C ASN A 358 9.05 17.20 24.82
N GLY A 359 9.66 16.41 23.94
CA GLY A 359 11.04 15.95 24.02
C GLY A 359 11.29 14.85 25.06
N VAL A 360 10.23 14.36 25.72
CA VAL A 360 10.28 13.25 26.70
C VAL A 360 9.30 12.16 26.30
N ASP A 361 8.06 12.54 26.04
CA ASP A 361 6.96 11.70 25.59
C ASP A 361 6.35 12.31 24.32
N ASN A 362 5.66 11.47 23.55
CA ASN A 362 4.91 11.87 22.37
C ASN A 362 3.56 11.13 22.28
N GLY A 363 2.70 11.60 21.39
CA GLY A 363 1.42 11.00 21.12
C GLY A 363 0.64 11.72 20.05
N VAL A 364 -0.64 11.35 19.94
CA VAL A 364 -1.57 11.88 18.96
C VAL A 364 -2.83 12.36 19.69
N GLY A 365 -3.37 13.50 19.25
CA GLY A 365 -4.54 14.16 19.80
C GLY A 365 -4.23 14.97 21.05
N THR A 366 -4.43 16.28 20.95
CA THR A 366 -4.35 17.22 22.07
C THR A 366 -5.67 17.99 22.23
N ARG A 367 -5.62 19.27 22.62
CA ARG A 367 -6.78 20.16 22.73
C ARG A 367 -6.41 21.54 22.22
N ARG A 368 -7.43 22.21 21.66
CA ARG A 368 -7.33 23.63 21.32
C ARG A 368 -6.81 24.45 22.50
N GLY A 369 -5.72 25.16 22.26
CA GLY A 369 -5.01 25.93 23.29
C GLY A 369 -3.71 25.29 23.78
N ASP A 370 -3.35 24.09 23.32
CA ASP A 370 -1.97 23.58 23.30
C ASP A 370 -1.36 24.09 21.99
N PHE A 371 -0.65 25.21 22.04
CA PHE A 371 -0.15 25.92 20.86
C PHE A 371 1.27 25.52 20.48
N ASN A 372 2.05 24.99 21.43
CA ASN A 372 3.37 24.44 21.15
C ASN A 372 3.37 22.92 20.95
N LEU A 373 2.18 22.30 20.93
CA LEU A 373 1.98 20.87 20.68
C LEU A 373 2.87 20.01 21.57
N ASP A 374 2.95 20.34 22.86
CA ASP A 374 3.73 19.58 23.83
C ASP A 374 2.88 18.59 24.64
N GLY A 375 1.60 18.50 24.29
CA GLY A 375 0.61 17.63 24.92
C GLY A 375 0.03 18.23 26.20
N PHE A 376 0.37 19.46 26.57
CA PHE A 376 -0.15 20.14 27.74
C PHE A 376 -0.84 21.45 27.33
N VAL A 377 -2.02 21.73 27.92
CA VAL A 377 -2.62 23.07 27.83
C VAL A 377 -2.31 23.80 29.13
N ASP A 378 -1.26 24.61 29.17
CA ASP A 378 -0.74 25.18 30.41
C ASP A 378 -0.26 26.64 30.34
N GLY A 379 0.58 27.03 31.30
CA GLY A 379 1.09 28.40 31.41
C GLY A 379 2.01 28.81 30.26
N THR A 380 2.57 27.84 29.53
CA THR A 380 3.43 28.01 28.36
C THR A 380 2.62 28.48 27.18
N ASP A 381 1.49 27.84 26.89
CA ASP A 381 0.53 28.27 25.86
C ASP A 381 -0.02 29.66 26.13
N LEU A 382 -0.35 29.93 27.40
CA LEU A 382 -0.83 31.23 27.81
C LEU A 382 0.25 32.31 27.62
N ALA A 383 1.54 31.96 27.67
CA ALA A 383 2.63 32.88 27.42
C ALA A 383 2.80 33.15 25.91
N LEU A 384 2.62 32.13 25.06
CA LEU A 384 2.59 32.28 23.60
C LEU A 384 1.46 33.21 23.16
N MET A 385 0.22 32.88 23.54
CA MET A 385 -0.96 33.70 23.22
C MET A 385 -0.83 35.16 23.67
N LYS A 386 -0.25 35.41 24.87
CA LYS A 386 -0.06 36.78 25.36
C LYS A 386 0.88 37.61 24.48
N THR A 387 1.80 36.97 23.78
CA THR A 387 2.75 37.65 22.89
C THR A 387 2.05 38.11 21.62
N ALA A 388 1.10 37.32 21.12
CA ALA A 388 0.30 37.62 19.94
C ALA A 388 -1.00 38.40 20.23
N PHE A 389 -1.39 38.59 21.49
CA PHE A 389 -2.68 39.19 21.85
C PHE A 389 -2.94 40.55 21.18
N GLY A 390 -4.01 40.62 20.39
CA GLY A 390 -4.43 41.77 19.60
C GLY A 390 -3.66 41.97 18.30
N GLN A 391 -2.76 41.06 17.92
CA GLN A 391 -2.11 41.06 16.62
C GLN A 391 -3.00 40.35 15.57
N PRO A 392 -3.08 40.88 14.34
CA PRO A 392 -3.71 40.18 13.22
C PRO A 392 -2.74 39.21 12.53
N LEU A 393 -3.27 38.32 11.68
CA LEU A 393 -2.49 37.39 10.85
C LEU A 393 -1.55 36.52 11.69
N MET A 394 -2.10 35.99 12.79
CA MET A 394 -1.42 35.06 13.67
C MET A 394 -2.02 33.69 13.45
N ASP A 395 -1.15 32.70 13.47
CA ASP A 395 -1.48 31.32 13.16
C ASP A 395 -1.77 30.53 14.45
N TYR A 396 -2.08 29.24 14.37
CA TYR A 396 -2.47 28.44 15.53
C TYR A 396 -1.36 28.45 16.60
N ALA A 397 -0.11 28.22 16.20
CA ALA A 397 1.05 28.21 17.09
C ALA A 397 1.33 29.55 17.80
N ASP A 398 0.83 30.67 17.25
CA ASP A 398 0.93 32.00 17.85
C ASP A 398 -0.16 32.28 18.90
N GLY A 399 -1.16 31.40 19.01
CA GLY A 399 -2.23 31.48 20.01
C GLY A 399 -3.62 31.78 19.45
N ASN A 400 -3.83 31.63 18.15
CA ASN A 400 -5.14 31.77 17.49
C ASN A 400 -5.89 30.42 17.52
N ALA A 401 -6.76 30.23 18.51
CA ALA A 401 -7.41 28.94 18.77
C ALA A 401 -8.73 28.73 18.00
N ASN A 402 -9.24 29.78 17.34
CA ASN A 402 -10.48 29.73 16.56
C ASN A 402 -10.30 30.16 15.10
N CYS A 403 -9.06 30.39 14.66
CA CYS A 403 -8.70 30.75 13.30
C CYS A 403 -9.44 31.99 12.77
N ASP A 404 -9.70 32.94 13.65
CA ASP A 404 -10.24 34.23 13.25
C ASP A 404 -9.12 35.26 12.99
N ALA A 405 -9.51 36.50 12.66
CA ALA A 405 -8.56 37.51 12.25
C ALA A 405 -7.61 38.01 13.36
N PHE A 406 -7.87 37.71 14.64
CA PHE A 406 -7.12 38.27 15.76
C PHE A 406 -7.03 37.31 16.95
N VAL A 407 -5.85 37.22 17.56
CA VAL A 407 -5.71 36.59 18.89
C VAL A 407 -6.35 37.48 19.95
N ASP A 408 -7.49 37.08 20.50
CA ASP A 408 -8.29 37.91 21.41
C ASP A 408 -8.90 37.18 22.62
N GLY A 409 -9.95 37.77 23.20
CA GLY A 409 -10.62 37.22 24.37
C GLY A 409 -11.32 35.88 24.11
N THR A 410 -11.62 35.56 22.85
CA THR A 410 -12.25 34.33 22.39
C THR A 410 -11.27 33.18 22.44
N ASP A 411 -10.06 33.35 21.90
CA ASP A 411 -8.97 32.38 22.03
C ASP A 411 -8.64 32.12 23.49
N LEU A 412 -8.56 33.19 24.28
CA LEU A 412 -8.30 33.07 25.71
C LEU A 412 -9.40 32.30 26.43
N ALA A 413 -10.65 32.36 25.96
CA ALA A 413 -11.74 31.57 26.51
C ALA A 413 -11.60 30.08 26.15
N ILE A 414 -11.15 29.77 24.93
CA ILE A 414 -10.87 28.39 24.47
C ILE A 414 -9.73 27.79 25.29
N LEU A 415 -8.57 28.47 25.36
CA LEU A 415 -7.44 28.02 26.19
C LEU A 415 -7.85 27.82 27.65
N LYS A 416 -8.62 28.75 28.22
CA LYS A 416 -9.11 28.60 29.61
C LYS A 416 -10.04 27.40 29.80
N THR A 417 -10.80 27.04 28.78
CA THR A 417 -11.72 25.89 28.84
C THR A 417 -10.94 24.58 28.91
N ASN A 418 -9.80 24.51 28.21
CA ASN A 418 -8.95 23.31 28.16
C ASN A 418 -7.76 23.35 29.14
N PHE A 419 -7.58 24.44 29.90
CA PHE A 419 -6.44 24.63 30.77
C PHE A 419 -6.27 23.51 31.81
N GLY A 420 -5.06 22.96 31.88
CA GLY A 420 -4.70 21.80 32.69
C GLY A 420 -4.97 20.46 32.01
N PHE A 421 -5.34 20.43 30.72
CA PHE A 421 -5.38 19.22 29.94
C PHE A 421 -3.97 18.62 29.80
N ILE A 422 -3.91 17.29 29.78
CA ILE A 422 -2.71 16.49 29.59
C ILE A 422 -3.06 15.41 28.58
N ALA A 423 -2.38 15.40 27.45
CA ALA A 423 -2.60 14.47 26.37
C ALA A 423 -2.16 13.04 26.75
N PRO A 424 -2.87 11.99 26.29
CA PRO A 424 -2.49 10.61 26.56
C PRO A 424 -1.23 10.20 25.79
N THR A 425 -0.22 9.68 26.49
CA THR A 425 1.01 9.14 25.89
C THR A 425 0.72 7.88 25.06
N GLY A 426 1.23 7.80 23.82
CA GLY A 426 1.21 6.58 23.00
C GLY A 426 -0.08 6.32 22.20
N GLY A 427 -0.58 7.34 21.49
CA GLY A 427 -1.74 7.22 20.61
C GLY A 427 -1.45 6.41 19.35
N ALA A 428 -2.07 5.23 19.22
CA ALA A 428 -2.42 4.73 17.89
C ALA A 428 -3.60 5.57 17.40
N VAL A 429 -3.52 6.05 16.15
CA VAL A 429 -4.57 6.76 15.42
C VAL A 429 -5.95 6.18 15.78
N PRO A 430 -6.92 6.99 16.25
CA PRO A 430 -8.25 6.51 16.53
C PRO A 430 -8.86 5.83 15.29
N GLU A 431 -9.23 4.55 15.42
CA GLU A 431 -9.92 3.83 14.35
C GLU A 431 -11.19 4.61 13.95
N PRO A 432 -11.46 4.79 12.64
CA PRO A 432 -12.65 5.51 12.19
C PRO A 432 -13.91 4.89 12.79
N VAL A 433 -14.85 5.75 13.17
CA VAL A 433 -16.04 5.46 14.00
C VAL A 433 -17.07 4.51 13.34
N THR A 434 -16.71 3.90 12.21
CA THR A 434 -17.53 2.98 11.42
C THR A 434 -17.98 1.74 12.20
N ILE A 435 -17.19 1.24 13.16
CA ILE A 435 -17.58 0.09 14.02
C ILE A 435 -18.72 0.46 14.98
N GLY A 436 -18.79 1.72 15.44
CA GLY A 436 -19.87 2.23 16.29
C GLY A 436 -21.21 2.32 15.53
N LEU A 437 -21.17 2.79 14.29
CA LEU A 437 -22.35 2.86 13.41
C LEU A 437 -22.84 1.47 12.98
N LEU A 438 -21.93 0.51 12.76
CA LEU A 438 -22.30 -0.88 12.41
C LEU A 438 -23.04 -1.58 13.56
N SER A 439 -22.63 -1.32 14.81
CA SER A 439 -23.25 -1.93 16.00
C SER A 439 -24.62 -1.31 16.32
N ILE A 440 -24.82 -0.02 16.07
CA ILE A 440 -26.14 0.64 16.19
C ILE A 440 -27.09 0.23 15.05
N GLY A 441 -26.59 0.13 13.82
CA GLY A 441 -27.34 -0.34 12.65
C GLY A 441 -27.79 -1.81 12.77
N GLY A 442 -26.91 -2.68 13.27
CA GLY A 442 -27.21 -4.10 13.52
C GLY A 442 -28.32 -4.31 14.55
N LEU A 443 -28.33 -3.51 15.63
CA LEU A 443 -29.38 -3.56 16.66
C LEU A 443 -30.74 -3.06 16.14
N ALA A 444 -30.76 -2.05 15.28
CA ALA A 444 -31.99 -1.58 14.63
C ALA A 444 -32.60 -2.62 13.68
N MET A 445 -31.77 -3.35 12.92
CA MET A 445 -32.23 -4.44 12.04
C MET A 445 -32.74 -5.66 12.82
N LEU A 446 -32.12 -5.99 13.96
CA LEU A 446 -32.58 -7.06 14.85
C LEU A 446 -33.93 -6.73 15.50
N ARG A 447 -34.21 -5.45 15.78
CA ARG A 447 -35.50 -5.00 16.32
C ARG A 447 -36.62 -5.06 15.27
N ARG A 448 -36.31 -4.78 14.00
CA ARG A 448 -37.29 -4.86 12.88
C ARG A 448 -37.73 -6.29 12.58
N ARG A 449 -36.86 -7.30 12.76
CA ARG A 449 -37.20 -8.72 12.57
C ARG A 449 -38.18 -9.29 13.62
N ARG A 450 -38.30 -8.68 14.81
CA ARG A 450 -39.26 -9.13 15.84
C ARG A 450 -40.69 -8.61 15.61
N SER A 451 -40.89 -7.56 14.81
CA SER A 451 -42.22 -6.95 14.57
C SER A 451 -43.04 -7.67 13.49
N ILE A 452 -42.40 -8.41 12.58
CA ILE A 452 -43.04 -9.04 11.41
C ILE A 452 -43.62 -10.44 11.72
N ARG A 453 -43.48 -10.93 12.94
CA ARG A 453 -44.18 -12.15 13.42
C ARG A 453 -45.28 -11.79 14.41
N LYS A 454 -46.44 -11.38 13.89
CA LYS A 454 -47.75 -11.56 14.51
C LYS A 454 -48.81 -11.78 13.44
#